data_AF-A0A3D8I507-F1
#
_entry.id   AF-A0A3D8I507-F1
#
_cell.length_a   1.000
_cell.length_b   1.000
_cell.length_c   1.000
_cell.angle_alpha   90.00
_cell.angle_beta   90.00
_cell.angle_gamma   90.00
#
_symmetry.space_group_name_H-M   'P 1'
#
loop_
_entity.id
_entity.type
_entity.pdbx_description
1 polymer ?
#
loop_
_entity_poly.entity_id
_entity_poly.type
_entity_poly.pdbx_seq_one_letter_code
_entity_poly.pdbx_strand_id
1 'polypeptide(L)'
;MAGGTPLLERIRYLKFFGKSPNYQNYENTCALQVSYAFNYGGMPIKNLCSIPSGALQGDNEHKYCTGVPKIKELLLNNWKRVEPYSLKNNKDFYKEFCTVKELSQILRKNQETITILNQKRVQELKKENKQFFSTLQNLHQNGIITMDIDGWRDAGGHTTFWDKEMGGFLDETNYLNDERQWVFVRELCFWKI
;
A
#
# COMPACT_ATOMS: atom_id res chain seq x y z
N MET A 1 5.53 23.11 -14.27
CA MET A 1 6.28 22.95 -13.01
C MET A 1 5.46 23.58 -11.90
N ALA A 2 4.76 22.78 -11.09
CA ALA A 2 4.01 23.27 -9.95
C ALA A 2 4.83 23.03 -8.68
N GLY A 3 5.62 24.04 -8.29
CA GLY A 3 6.30 24.09 -7.00
C GLY A 3 5.26 24.39 -5.91
N GLY A 4 4.68 23.33 -5.36
CA GLY A 4 3.96 23.37 -4.09
C GLY A 4 4.82 22.76 -2.99
N THR A 5 4.73 23.31 -1.78
CA THR A 5 5.28 22.72 -0.54
C THR A 5 5.04 21.20 -0.52
N PRO A 6 6.07 20.36 -0.38
CA PRO A 6 5.92 18.91 -0.39
C PRO A 6 4.84 18.48 0.60
N LEU A 7 3.98 17.55 0.20
CA LEU A 7 2.90 17.02 1.04
C LEU A 7 3.42 16.54 2.42
N LEU A 8 4.65 16.02 2.46
CA LEU A 8 5.37 15.62 3.68
C LEU A 8 5.60 16.76 4.67
N GLU A 9 5.74 18.00 4.19
CA GLU A 9 5.78 19.18 5.04
C GLU A 9 4.38 19.60 5.49
N ARG A 10 3.35 19.49 4.62
CA ARG A 10 1.96 19.84 4.99
C ARG A 10 1.32 18.88 5.99
N ILE A 11 1.54 17.57 5.86
CA ILE A 11 1.00 16.53 6.76
C ILE A 11 1.65 16.62 8.15
N ARG A 12 2.93 17.02 8.24
CA ARG A 12 3.64 17.16 9.52
C ARG A 12 3.05 18.24 10.41
N TYR A 13 2.27 19.18 9.86
CA TYR A 13 1.54 20.14 10.68
C TYR A 13 0.19 19.53 11.11
N LEU A 14 0.11 19.17 12.40
CA LEU A 14 -1.05 18.65 13.12
C LEU A 14 -2.36 19.44 12.86
N LYS A 15 -2.24 20.68 12.37
CA LYS A 15 -3.34 21.56 11.97
C LYS A 15 -4.05 21.18 10.67
N PHE A 16 -3.45 20.41 9.76
CA PHE A 16 -4.01 20.16 8.42
C PHE A 16 -5.42 19.52 8.42
N PHE A 17 -5.75 18.77 9.47
CA PHE A 17 -7.06 18.16 9.68
C PHE A 17 -7.87 18.84 10.79
N GLY A 18 -7.49 20.05 11.20
CA GLY A 18 -8.09 20.76 12.34
C GLY A 18 -7.94 20.04 13.68
N LYS A 19 -6.91 19.19 13.86
CA LYS A 19 -6.72 18.38 15.09
C LYS A 19 -5.63 18.96 16.01
N SER A 20 -5.81 18.73 17.31
CA SER A 20 -4.87 19.16 18.36
C SER A 20 -3.47 18.53 18.17
N PRO A 21 -2.37 19.18 18.61
CA PRO A 21 -1.01 18.65 18.52
C PRO A 21 -0.79 17.28 19.18
N ASN A 22 -1.70 16.85 20.06
CA ASN A 22 -1.67 15.53 20.70
C ASN A 22 -2.40 14.43 19.92
N TYR A 23 -2.86 14.72 18.69
CA TYR A 23 -3.44 13.71 17.83
C TYR A 23 -2.31 12.81 17.31
N GLN A 24 -2.27 11.56 17.78
CA GLN A 24 -1.24 10.56 17.51
C GLN A 24 -0.70 10.67 16.08
N ASN A 25 0.62 10.84 15.99
CA ASN A 25 1.39 11.07 14.78
C ASN A 25 0.91 10.15 13.64
N TYR A 26 0.65 10.69 12.45
CA TYR A 26 0.51 9.88 11.23
C TYR A 26 1.89 9.31 10.88
N GLU A 27 2.33 8.27 11.61
CA GLU A 27 3.64 7.64 11.41
C GLU A 27 3.75 7.01 10.02
N ASN A 28 2.62 6.57 9.44
CA ASN A 28 2.56 6.04 8.09
C ASN A 28 1.92 7.03 7.10
N THR A 29 2.77 7.72 6.32
CA THR A 29 2.32 8.73 5.36
C THR A 29 1.97 8.18 3.97
N CYS A 30 2.17 6.88 3.69
CA CYS A 30 1.97 6.33 2.34
C CYS A 30 0.54 6.49 1.84
N ALA A 31 -0.45 6.20 2.69
CA ALA A 31 -1.87 6.35 2.36
C ALA A 31 -2.26 7.82 2.13
N LEU A 32 -1.65 8.74 2.87
CA LEU A 32 -1.87 10.17 2.68
C LEU A 32 -1.24 10.67 1.38
N GLN A 33 -0.07 10.17 0.99
CA GLN A 33 0.59 10.47 -0.29
C GLN A 33 -0.27 10.02 -1.48
N VAL A 34 -0.76 8.78 -1.45
CA VAL A 34 -1.70 8.29 -2.48
C VAL A 34 -2.99 9.10 -2.48
N SER A 35 -3.54 9.43 -1.30
CA SER A 35 -4.74 10.27 -1.21
C SER A 35 -4.55 11.66 -1.82
N TYR A 36 -3.39 12.27 -1.60
CA TYR A 36 -3.05 13.56 -2.20
C TYR A 36 -2.94 13.44 -3.72
N ALA A 37 -2.27 12.41 -4.22
CA ALA A 37 -2.17 12.16 -5.65
C ALA A 37 -3.55 11.98 -6.30
N PHE A 38 -4.51 11.30 -5.67
CA PHE A 38 -5.90 11.29 -6.13
C PHE A 38 -6.50 12.69 -6.22
N ASN A 39 -6.42 13.45 -5.12
CA ASN A 39 -7.03 14.78 -5.02
C ASN A 39 -6.50 15.79 -6.03
N TYR A 40 -5.19 15.76 -6.29
CA TYR A 40 -4.53 16.72 -7.18
C TYR A 40 -4.24 16.17 -8.58
N GLY A 41 -4.39 14.85 -8.78
CA GLY A 41 -4.23 14.16 -10.07
C GLY A 41 -5.51 14.11 -10.91
N GLY A 42 -6.54 14.89 -10.56
CA GLY A 42 -7.78 14.98 -11.33
C GLY A 42 -8.87 13.98 -10.96
N MET A 43 -8.67 13.18 -9.90
CA MET A 43 -9.68 12.25 -9.38
C MET A 43 -9.95 12.48 -7.87
N PRO A 44 -10.58 13.62 -7.49
CA PRO A 44 -10.78 13.94 -6.08
C PRO A 44 -11.59 12.88 -5.34
N ILE A 45 -11.06 12.43 -4.19
CA ILE A 45 -11.69 11.37 -3.38
C ILE A 45 -13.10 11.76 -2.97
N LYS A 46 -13.34 13.05 -2.70
CA LYS A 46 -14.65 13.59 -2.32
C LYS A 46 -15.73 13.41 -3.41
N ASN A 47 -15.34 13.16 -4.65
CA ASN A 47 -16.23 12.97 -5.79
C ASN A 47 -16.42 11.49 -6.17
N LEU A 48 -15.78 10.56 -5.45
CA LEU A 48 -15.91 9.13 -5.71
C LEU A 48 -17.22 8.58 -5.13
N CYS A 49 -17.76 7.52 -5.75
CA CYS A 49 -19.04 6.92 -5.39
C CYS A 49 -19.07 6.37 -3.96
N SER A 50 -17.94 5.81 -3.51
CA SER A 50 -17.78 5.23 -2.17
C SER A 50 -16.55 5.81 -1.50
N ILE A 51 -16.73 6.45 -0.35
CA ILE A 51 -15.61 6.97 0.44
C ILE A 51 -15.50 6.10 1.70
N PRO A 52 -14.33 5.49 1.96
CA PRO A 52 -14.11 4.69 3.16
C PRO A 52 -14.45 5.45 4.44
N SER A 53 -15.09 4.76 5.37
CA SER A 53 -15.36 5.31 6.71
C SER A 53 -14.05 5.73 7.39
N GLY A 54 -14.09 6.86 8.09
CA GLY A 54 -12.91 7.42 8.78
C GLY A 54 -11.95 8.22 7.90
N ALA A 55 -12.25 8.42 6.61
CA ALA A 55 -11.53 9.39 5.79
C ALA A 55 -11.61 10.79 6.41
N LEU A 56 -10.47 11.45 6.55
CA LEU A 56 -10.39 12.76 7.17
C LEU A 56 -10.59 13.86 6.14
N GLN A 57 -11.22 14.95 6.55
CA GLN A 57 -11.31 16.16 5.74
C GLN A 57 -10.15 17.08 6.10
N GLY A 58 -9.37 17.47 5.10
CA GLY A 58 -8.38 18.52 5.25
C GLY A 58 -9.02 19.91 5.19
N ASP A 59 -8.30 20.94 5.62
CA ASP A 59 -8.74 22.35 5.56
C ASP A 59 -9.02 22.83 4.12
N ASN A 60 -8.51 22.11 3.13
CA ASN A 60 -8.74 22.32 1.70
C ASN A 60 -9.99 21.61 1.16
N GLU A 61 -10.87 21.12 2.04
CA GLU A 61 -12.10 20.37 1.74
C GLU A 61 -11.90 19.03 1.02
N HIS A 62 -10.66 18.60 0.78
CA HIS A 62 -10.37 17.30 0.23
C HIS A 62 -10.48 16.21 1.30
N LYS A 63 -10.80 14.99 0.87
CA LYS A 63 -10.85 13.80 1.73
C LYS A 63 -9.55 13.03 1.62
N TYR A 64 -9.08 12.47 2.73
CA TYR A 64 -7.81 11.75 2.84
C TYR A 64 -7.97 10.45 3.63
N CYS A 65 -7.47 9.35 3.06
CA CYS A 65 -7.33 8.08 3.76
C CYS A 65 -5.98 8.05 4.48
N THR A 66 -5.98 7.66 5.76
CA THR A 66 -4.79 7.68 6.62
C THR A 66 -4.16 6.30 6.82
N GLY A 67 -4.70 5.25 6.19
CA GLY A 67 -4.19 3.89 6.31
C GLY A 67 -4.36 3.07 5.03
N VAL A 68 -3.44 2.13 4.81
CA VAL A 68 -3.42 1.24 3.64
C VAL A 68 -4.72 0.47 3.44
N PRO A 69 -5.36 -0.12 4.48
CA PRO A 69 -6.64 -0.79 4.31
C PRO A 69 -7.73 0.12 3.72
N LYS A 70 -7.67 1.43 4.02
CA LYS A 70 -8.64 2.40 3.52
C LYS A 70 -8.37 2.78 2.06
N ILE A 71 -7.13 2.87 1.64
CA ILE A 71 -6.80 3.02 0.21
C ILE A 71 -7.25 1.81 -0.58
N LYS A 72 -7.00 0.60 -0.06
CA LYS A 72 -7.46 -0.64 -0.69
C LYS A 72 -8.98 -0.72 -0.78
N GLU A 73 -9.69 -0.37 0.29
CA GLU A 73 -11.17 -0.24 0.31
C GLU A 73 -11.66 0.78 -0.73
N LEU A 74 -11.03 1.96 -0.81
CA LEU A 74 -11.36 2.99 -1.80
C LEU A 74 -11.23 2.45 -3.23
N LEU A 75 -10.12 1.77 -3.52
CA LEU A 75 -9.85 1.20 -4.84
C LEU A 75 -10.86 0.11 -5.20
N LEU A 76 -11.11 -0.83 -4.28
CA LEU A 76 -12.07 -1.93 -4.50
C LEU A 76 -13.51 -1.46 -4.70
N ASN A 77 -13.92 -0.39 -4.02
CA ASN A 77 -15.30 0.08 -4.07
C ASN A 77 -15.59 1.00 -5.28
N ASN A 78 -14.58 1.66 -5.83
CA ASN A 78 -14.76 2.63 -6.92
C ASN A 78 -14.20 2.16 -8.27
N TRP A 79 -13.33 1.15 -8.27
CA TRP A 79 -12.84 0.50 -9.48
C TRP A 79 -13.34 -0.94 -9.53
N LYS A 80 -13.06 -1.63 -10.64
CA LYS A 80 -13.45 -3.03 -10.81
C LYS A 80 -12.82 -3.89 -9.72
N ARG A 81 -13.59 -4.87 -9.24
CA ARG A 81 -13.05 -5.96 -8.44
C ARG A 81 -11.92 -6.61 -9.23
N VAL A 82 -10.76 -6.74 -8.59
CA VAL A 82 -9.59 -7.38 -9.18
C VAL A 82 -9.73 -8.90 -9.09
N GLU A 83 -9.31 -9.58 -10.16
CA GLU A 83 -9.24 -11.04 -10.23
C GLU A 83 -7.79 -11.50 -9.96
N PRO A 84 -7.55 -12.80 -9.67
CA PRO A 84 -6.21 -13.31 -9.45
C PRO A 84 -5.29 -13.02 -10.65
N TYR A 85 -4.04 -12.71 -10.36
CA TYR A 85 -3.02 -12.50 -11.38
C TYR A 85 -2.87 -13.75 -12.26
N SER A 86 -2.87 -13.53 -13.56
CA SER A 86 -2.41 -14.51 -14.55
C SER A 86 -1.82 -13.79 -15.75
N LEU A 87 -1.09 -14.49 -16.61
CA LEU A 87 -0.58 -13.88 -17.87
C LEU A 87 -1.71 -13.32 -18.75
N LYS A 88 -2.93 -13.84 -18.61
CA LYS A 88 -4.13 -13.33 -19.30
C LYS A 88 -4.83 -12.20 -18.55
N ASN A 89 -4.58 -12.09 -17.24
CA ASN A 89 -5.15 -11.08 -16.35
C ASN A 89 -4.04 -10.29 -15.65
N ASN A 90 -3.50 -9.30 -16.37
CA ASN A 90 -2.32 -8.53 -15.97
C ASN A 90 -2.54 -7.00 -16.06
N LYS A 91 -3.80 -6.56 -16.11
CA LYS A 91 -4.17 -5.12 -16.13
C LYS A 91 -4.55 -4.64 -14.74
N ASP A 92 -5.56 -5.28 -14.15
CA ASP A 92 -6.01 -5.05 -12.78
C ASP A 92 -6.08 -6.41 -12.10
N PHE A 93 -5.33 -6.62 -11.02
CA PHE A 93 -5.20 -7.95 -10.43
C PHE A 93 -4.85 -7.91 -8.95
N TYR A 94 -5.03 -9.06 -8.30
CA TYR A 94 -4.36 -9.34 -7.03
C TYR A 94 -3.49 -10.60 -7.14
N LYS A 95 -2.40 -10.63 -6.38
CA LYS A 95 -1.53 -11.78 -6.21
C LYS A 95 -1.45 -12.10 -4.74
N GLU A 96 -2.08 -13.19 -4.33
CA GLU A 96 -1.89 -13.79 -3.01
C GLU A 96 -0.65 -14.71 -3.05
N PHE A 97 0.24 -14.51 -2.07
CA PHE A 97 1.43 -15.32 -1.80
C PHE A 97 1.20 -16.23 -0.59
N CYS A 98 0.51 -15.73 0.43
CA CYS A 98 0.26 -16.43 1.69
C CYS A 98 -1.13 -16.07 2.24
N THR A 99 -1.94 -17.07 2.54
CA THR A 99 -3.25 -16.84 3.16
C THR A 99 -3.12 -16.48 4.65
N VAL A 100 -4.16 -15.88 5.23
CA VAL A 100 -4.22 -15.64 6.70
C VAL A 100 -4.14 -16.94 7.50
N LYS A 101 -4.75 -18.02 6.99
CA LYS A 101 -4.74 -19.34 7.65
C LYS A 101 -3.34 -19.95 7.65
N GLU A 102 -2.61 -19.79 6.55
CA GLU A 102 -1.24 -20.28 6.41
C GLU A 102 -0.27 -19.46 7.28
N LEU A 103 -0.50 -18.15 7.41
CA LEU A 103 0.36 -17.25 8.17
C LEU A 103 0.60 -17.72 9.61
N SER A 104 -0.44 -18.19 10.31
CA SER A 104 -0.33 -18.65 11.70
C SER A 104 0.55 -19.90 11.87
N GLN A 105 0.84 -20.62 10.77
CA GLN A 105 1.74 -21.77 10.73
C GLN A 105 3.17 -21.37 10.37
N ILE A 106 3.37 -20.15 9.86
CA ILE A 106 4.66 -19.65 9.36
C ILE A 106 5.28 -18.66 10.34
N LEU A 107 4.49 -17.76 10.89
CA LEU A 107 4.92 -16.72 11.82
C LEU A 107 4.04 -16.69 13.07
N ARG A 108 4.66 -16.39 14.20
CA ARG A 108 3.96 -15.96 15.42
C ARG A 108 4.46 -14.59 15.84
N LYS A 109 3.53 -13.66 16.07
CA LYS A 109 3.83 -12.31 16.55
C LYS A 109 3.31 -12.17 17.98
N ASN A 110 4.11 -11.57 18.85
CA ASN A 110 3.66 -11.02 20.13
C ASN A 110 4.11 -9.55 20.21
N GLN A 111 3.86 -8.88 21.34
CA GLN A 111 4.17 -7.47 21.51
C GLN A 111 5.67 -7.14 21.33
N GLU A 112 6.56 -8.11 21.60
CA GLU A 112 8.00 -7.88 21.70
C GLU A 112 8.84 -8.59 20.64
N THR A 113 8.33 -9.66 20.04
CA THR A 113 9.09 -10.54 19.14
C THR A 113 8.23 -11.09 18.00
N ILE A 114 8.90 -11.37 16.88
CA ILE A 114 8.35 -12.09 15.74
C ILE A 114 9.14 -13.39 15.65
N THR A 115 8.47 -14.51 15.81
CA THR A 115 9.06 -15.86 15.74
C THR A 115 8.71 -16.49 14.41
N ILE A 116 9.72 -16.99 13.70
CA ILE A 116 9.52 -17.81 12.51
C ILE A 116 9.27 -19.25 12.96
N LEU A 117 8.10 -19.79 12.62
CA LEU A 117 7.68 -21.16 12.91
C LEU A 117 8.08 -22.13 11.78
N ASN A 118 8.13 -21.64 10.55
CA ASN A 118 8.50 -22.43 9.38
C ASN A 118 9.47 -21.66 8.47
N GLN A 119 10.77 -21.82 8.73
CA GLN A 119 11.83 -21.13 7.99
C GLN A 119 11.82 -21.43 6.49
N LYS A 120 11.58 -22.70 6.13
CA LYS A 120 11.57 -23.13 4.72
C LYS A 120 10.47 -22.40 3.95
N ARG A 121 9.26 -22.34 4.51
CA ARG A 121 8.14 -21.68 3.83
C ARG A 121 8.34 -20.16 3.75
N VAL A 122 8.90 -19.52 4.78
CA VAL A 122 9.30 -18.10 4.69
C VAL A 122 10.27 -17.86 3.54
N GLN A 123 11.30 -18.71 3.40
CA GLN A 123 12.28 -18.57 2.31
C GLN A 123 11.64 -18.73 0.92
N GLU A 124 10.71 -19.68 0.76
CA GLU A 124 9.92 -19.85 -0.47
C GLU A 124 9.08 -18.61 -0.78
N LEU A 125 8.35 -18.07 0.20
CA LEU A 125 7.56 -16.84 0.05
C LEU A 125 8.42 -15.65 -0.37
N LYS A 126 9.58 -15.46 0.25
CA LYS A 126 10.51 -14.39 -0.12
C LYS A 126 11.04 -14.55 -1.54
N LYS A 127 11.30 -15.79 -1.97
CA LYS A 127 11.69 -16.09 -3.36
C LYS A 127 10.54 -15.77 -4.32
N GLU A 128 9.32 -16.14 -3.99
CA GLU A 128 8.12 -15.83 -4.79
C GLU A 128 7.88 -14.32 -4.89
N ASN A 129 7.97 -13.57 -3.79
CA ASN A 129 7.89 -12.11 -3.78
C ASN A 129 8.93 -11.49 -4.73
N LYS A 130 10.20 -11.90 -4.59
CA LYS A 130 11.29 -11.41 -5.43
C LYS A 130 11.10 -11.73 -6.90
N GLN A 131 10.64 -12.94 -7.22
CA GLN A 131 10.32 -13.31 -8.61
C GLN A 131 9.15 -12.49 -9.17
N PHE A 132 8.16 -12.18 -8.34
CA PHE A 132 7.02 -11.38 -8.76
C PHE A 132 7.37 -9.91 -9.01
N PHE A 133 8.41 -9.38 -8.36
CA PHE A 133 8.93 -8.05 -8.70
C PHE A 133 9.35 -7.98 -10.18
N SER A 134 10.05 -8.99 -10.69
CA SER A 134 10.37 -9.08 -12.13
C SER A 134 9.12 -9.19 -13.00
N THR A 135 8.08 -9.86 -12.53
CA THR A 135 6.77 -9.88 -13.22
C THR A 135 6.17 -8.48 -13.33
N LEU A 136 6.21 -7.68 -12.26
CA LEU A 136 5.73 -6.29 -12.28
C LEU A 136 6.51 -5.42 -13.28
N GLN A 137 7.83 -5.59 -13.33
CA GLN A 137 8.70 -4.90 -14.30
C GLN A 137 8.31 -5.17 -15.76
N ASN A 138 7.83 -6.39 -16.04
CA ASN A 138 7.39 -6.80 -17.37
C ASN A 138 5.94 -6.41 -17.71
N LEU A 139 5.19 -5.77 -16.81
CA LEU A 139 3.82 -5.33 -17.11
C LEU A 139 3.79 -4.15 -18.09
N HIS A 140 4.86 -3.34 -18.12
CA HIS A 140 4.96 -2.11 -18.90
C HIS A 140 3.75 -1.17 -18.72
N GLN A 141 3.23 -1.08 -17.51
CA GLN A 141 2.02 -0.33 -17.15
C GLN A 141 2.25 0.46 -15.87
N ASN A 142 1.76 1.70 -15.83
CA ASN A 142 1.68 2.47 -14.60
C ASN A 142 0.49 1.98 -13.78
N GLY A 143 0.58 2.08 -12.47
CA GLY A 143 -0.53 1.67 -11.62
C GLY A 143 -0.41 2.11 -10.18
N ILE A 144 -1.46 1.81 -9.43
CA ILE A 144 -1.49 1.94 -7.98
C ILE A 144 -1.31 0.55 -7.40
N ILE A 145 -0.42 0.44 -6.42
CA ILE A 145 -0.16 -0.81 -5.71
C ILE A 145 -0.61 -0.68 -4.26
N THR A 146 -1.27 -1.72 -3.76
CA THR A 146 -1.43 -1.95 -2.32
C THR A 146 -0.84 -3.29 -1.96
N MET A 147 -0.06 -3.35 -0.88
CA MET A 147 0.55 -4.56 -0.36
C MET A 147 0.09 -4.79 1.07
N ASP A 148 -0.39 -5.99 1.37
CA ASP A 148 -0.57 -6.46 2.73
C ASP A 148 0.74 -7.14 3.15
N ILE A 149 1.41 -6.57 4.15
CA ILE A 149 2.78 -6.93 4.54
C ILE A 149 2.77 -7.53 5.93
N ASP A 150 3.47 -8.64 6.04
CA ASP A 150 3.70 -9.31 7.30
C ASP A 150 5.14 -9.10 7.77
N GLY A 151 5.37 -9.24 9.08
CA GLY A 151 6.67 -8.96 9.71
C GLY A 151 6.83 -7.56 10.31
N TRP A 152 5.83 -6.69 10.18
CA TRP A 152 5.77 -5.40 10.88
C TRP A 152 4.91 -5.49 12.15
N ARG A 153 5.14 -4.54 13.06
CA ARG A 153 4.42 -4.44 14.35
C ARG A 153 3.45 -3.26 14.40
N ASP A 154 3.80 -2.20 13.70
CA ASP A 154 3.18 -0.88 13.69
C ASP A 154 2.36 -0.61 12.41
N ALA A 155 2.54 -1.44 11.38
CA ALA A 155 1.78 -1.37 10.14
C ALA A 155 1.44 -2.78 9.62
N GLY A 156 0.38 -2.87 8.82
CA GLY A 156 -0.05 -4.13 8.18
C GLY A 156 0.13 -4.14 6.66
N GLY A 157 0.71 -3.09 6.08
CA GLY A 157 0.81 -2.96 4.64
C GLY A 157 1.37 -1.64 4.16
N HIS A 158 1.57 -1.55 2.85
CA HIS A 158 2.10 -0.38 2.15
C HIS A 158 1.28 -0.06 0.90
N THR A 159 1.22 1.20 0.50
CA THR A 159 0.57 1.61 -0.76
C THR A 159 1.37 2.70 -1.45
N THR A 160 1.49 2.58 -2.77
CA THR A 160 2.32 3.49 -3.56
C THR A 160 1.95 3.40 -5.04
N PHE A 161 2.63 4.17 -5.88
CA PHE A 161 2.51 4.08 -7.33
C PHE A 161 3.62 3.20 -7.91
N TRP A 162 3.28 2.48 -8.98
CA TRP A 162 4.23 1.78 -9.84
C TRP A 162 4.47 2.60 -11.09
N ASP A 163 5.74 2.90 -11.36
CA ASP A 163 6.18 3.58 -12.56
C ASP A 163 6.84 2.58 -13.51
N LYS A 164 6.27 2.42 -14.71
CA LYS A 164 6.76 1.51 -15.74
C LYS A 164 8.10 1.95 -16.33
N GLU A 165 8.38 3.26 -16.39
CA GLU A 165 9.61 3.80 -16.96
C GLU A 165 10.77 3.58 -15.99
N MET A 166 10.52 3.75 -14.69
CA MET A 166 11.47 3.39 -13.64
C MET A 166 11.57 1.86 -13.44
N GLY A 167 10.52 1.11 -13.81
CA GLY A 167 10.41 -0.31 -13.50
C GLY A 167 10.41 -0.58 -11.99
N GLY A 168 9.74 0.29 -11.23
CA GLY A 168 9.83 0.30 -9.77
C GLY A 168 8.71 1.06 -9.06
N PHE A 169 8.80 1.08 -7.73
CA PHE A 169 7.90 1.82 -6.85
C PHE A 169 8.32 3.29 -6.79
N LEU A 170 7.37 4.21 -6.90
CA LEU A 170 7.63 5.65 -6.97
C LEU A 170 8.27 6.21 -5.69
N ASP A 171 8.02 5.58 -4.54
CA ASP A 171 8.66 5.93 -3.27
C ASP A 171 9.96 5.17 -2.99
N GLU A 172 10.43 4.39 -3.96
CA GLU A 172 11.65 3.58 -3.91
C GLU A 172 11.64 2.45 -2.86
N THR A 173 10.49 2.16 -2.23
CA THR A 173 10.38 1.12 -1.19
C THR A 173 9.99 -0.25 -1.74
N ASN A 174 10.99 -1.10 -2.03
CA ASN A 174 10.75 -2.44 -2.56
C ASN A 174 10.59 -3.52 -1.47
N TYR A 175 9.37 -3.67 -0.96
CA TYR A 175 9.07 -4.71 0.03
C TYR A 175 8.95 -6.13 -0.54
N LEU A 176 8.90 -6.30 -1.86
CA LEU A 176 9.00 -7.62 -2.50
C LEU A 176 10.43 -8.20 -2.44
N ASN A 177 11.42 -7.36 -2.15
CA ASN A 177 12.82 -7.75 -1.96
C ASN A 177 13.36 -7.26 -0.61
N ASP A 178 12.51 -7.22 0.43
CA ASP A 178 12.94 -6.85 1.79
C ASP A 178 14.00 -7.83 2.31
N GLU A 179 15.06 -7.34 2.95
CA GLU A 179 16.16 -8.18 3.44
C GLU A 179 15.81 -8.88 4.76
N ARG A 180 14.93 -8.30 5.59
CA ARG A 180 14.57 -8.81 6.91
C ARG A 180 13.86 -10.16 6.77
N GLN A 181 14.35 -11.19 7.44
CA GLN A 181 13.91 -12.57 7.19
C GLN A 181 12.41 -12.79 7.44
N TRP A 182 11.83 -12.10 8.41
CA TRP A 182 10.42 -12.23 8.78
C TRP A 182 9.49 -11.24 8.08
N VAL A 183 10.01 -10.37 7.20
CA VAL A 183 9.20 -9.42 6.43
C VAL A 183 8.97 -9.94 5.02
N PHE A 184 7.70 -10.02 4.62
CA PHE A 184 7.28 -10.45 3.30
C PHE A 184 5.88 -9.92 2.96
N VAL A 185 5.60 -9.81 1.66
CA VAL A 185 4.28 -9.42 1.14
C VAL A 185 3.39 -10.67 1.07
N ARG A 186 2.23 -10.62 1.72
CA ARG A 186 1.24 -11.71 1.67
C ARG A 186 0.29 -11.57 0.49
N GLU A 187 -0.11 -10.35 0.19
CA GLU A 187 -0.97 -10.04 -0.93
C GLU A 187 -0.54 -8.72 -1.56
N LEU A 188 -0.53 -8.67 -2.89
CA LEU A 188 -0.33 -7.45 -3.65
C LEU A 188 -1.51 -7.25 -4.59
N CYS A 189 -2.12 -6.07 -4.58
CA CYS A 189 -3.10 -5.66 -5.58
C CYS A 189 -2.52 -4.56 -6.47
N PHE A 190 -2.86 -4.60 -7.75
CA PHE A 190 -2.44 -3.64 -8.76
C PHE A 190 -3.67 -3.15 -9.54
N TRP A 191 -3.79 -1.83 -9.68
CA TRP A 191 -4.78 -1.18 -10.54
C TRP A 191 -4.07 -0.32 -11.56
N LYS A 192 -4.35 -0.54 -12.83
CA LYS A 192 -3.77 0.24 -13.91
C LYS A 192 -4.30 1.68 -13.88
N ILE A 193 -3.41 2.64 -14.16
CA ILE A 193 -3.75 4.05 -14.42
C ILE A 193 -3.40 4.47 -15.85
#